data_AF-A0A2H9NSA3-F1
#
_entry.id   AF-A0A2H9NSA3-F1
#
_cell.length_a   1.000
_cell.length_b   1.000
_cell.length_c   1.000
_cell.angle_alpha   90.00
_cell.angle_beta   90.00
_cell.angle_gamma   90.00
#
_symmetry.space_group_name_H-M   'P 1'
#
loop_
_entity.id
_entity.type
_entity.pdbx_description
1 polymer ?
#
loop_
_entity_poly.entity_id
_entity_poly.type
_entity_poly.pdbx_seq_one_letter_code
_entity_poly.pdbx_strand_id
1 'polypeptide(L)'
;MPEEEAKEEMNEPVEEEVDEEKSNLPFPMAPIVRVMKSNLDAHKLIRKQVKEQMNLWLAKICSEVSKEMNISPYPTVDVPLFRQAIQKYENVEELKREKERIVVAMQKIKLDCDSLIRDLGHKFDDE
;
A
#
# COMPACT_ATOMS: atom_id res chain seq x y z
N MET A 1 -51.71 2.58 24.09
CA MET A 1 -50.24 2.74 24.16
C MET A 1 -49.75 1.96 25.37
N PRO A 2 -49.07 0.84 25.12
CA PRO A 2 -47.89 0.49 25.90
C PRO A 2 -46.70 0.31 24.95
N GLU A 3 -45.62 1.02 25.23
CA GLU A 3 -44.33 0.89 24.54
C GLU A 3 -43.64 -0.37 25.05
N GLU A 4 -43.33 -1.28 24.15
CA GLU A 4 -42.59 -2.52 24.40
C GLU A 4 -41.10 -2.21 24.17
N GLU A 5 -40.35 -2.13 25.27
CA GLU A 5 -38.90 -1.96 25.28
C GLU A 5 -38.21 -3.16 24.60
N ALA A 6 -37.74 -2.96 23.38
CA ALA A 6 -36.80 -3.88 22.73
C ALA A 6 -35.42 -3.73 23.40
N LYS A 7 -35.07 -4.72 24.22
CA LYS A 7 -33.75 -4.87 24.83
C LYS A 7 -32.70 -5.07 23.74
N GLU A 8 -31.81 -4.10 23.58
CA GLU A 8 -30.54 -4.27 22.88
C GLU A 8 -29.68 -5.23 23.70
N GLU A 9 -29.57 -6.47 23.22
CA GLU A 9 -28.57 -7.42 23.70
C GLU A 9 -27.18 -6.86 23.36
N MET A 10 -26.51 -6.34 24.39
CA MET A 10 -25.09 -6.05 24.39
C MET A 10 -24.32 -7.33 24.05
N ASN A 11 -23.92 -7.44 22.79
CA ASN A 11 -23.04 -8.49 22.32
C ASN A 11 -21.65 -8.24 22.93
N GLU A 12 -21.33 -8.95 24.01
CA GLU A 12 -19.99 -8.98 24.60
C GLU A 12 -18.97 -9.34 23.51
N PRO A 13 -17.90 -8.54 23.30
CA PRO A 13 -16.85 -8.98 22.41
C PRO A 13 -16.13 -10.14 23.09
N VAL A 14 -16.45 -11.35 22.65
CA VAL A 14 -15.64 -12.55 22.90
C VAL A 14 -14.20 -12.18 22.60
N GLU A 15 -13.39 -12.06 23.66
CA GLU A 15 -11.94 -12.05 23.56
C GLU A 15 -11.56 -13.39 22.95
N GLU A 16 -11.47 -13.43 21.62
CA GLU A 16 -10.79 -14.52 20.92
C GLU A 16 -9.36 -14.53 21.44
N GLU A 17 -9.14 -15.46 22.36
CA GLU A 17 -7.85 -15.88 22.89
C GLU A 17 -6.83 -15.82 21.75
N VAL A 18 -5.73 -15.11 22.01
CA VAL A 18 -4.57 -15.14 21.13
C VAL A 18 -4.02 -16.55 21.24
N ASP A 19 -4.57 -17.44 20.43
CA ASP A 19 -4.19 -18.83 20.34
C ASP A 19 -2.70 -18.87 19.98
N GLU A 20 -1.88 -19.09 21.00
CA GLU A 20 -0.43 -19.31 20.96
C GLU A 20 -0.08 -20.67 20.32
N GLU A 21 -0.95 -21.22 19.46
CA GLU A 21 -0.55 -22.24 18.53
C GLU A 21 0.65 -21.71 17.74
N LYS A 22 1.81 -22.33 18.01
CA LYS A 22 3.14 -22.14 17.42
C LYS A 22 3.13 -22.34 15.90
N SER A 23 2.35 -21.53 15.20
CA SER A 23 2.64 -21.17 13.83
C SER A 23 3.99 -20.48 13.88
N ASN A 24 4.96 -21.02 13.16
CA ASN A 24 6.34 -20.52 13.11
C ASN A 24 6.39 -19.21 12.32
N LEU A 25 5.66 -18.20 12.82
CA LEU A 25 5.45 -16.92 12.18
C LEU A 25 6.67 -16.03 12.43
N PRO A 26 7.13 -15.28 11.41
CA PRO A 26 8.31 -14.43 11.54
C PRO A 26 8.21 -13.33 12.60
N PHE A 27 6.99 -12.86 12.92
CA PHE A 27 6.77 -11.77 13.87
C PHE A 27 5.76 -12.12 14.97
N PRO A 28 5.82 -11.44 16.13
CA PRO A 28 4.78 -11.53 17.15
C PRO A 28 3.43 -10.99 16.63
N MET A 29 2.35 -11.73 16.90
CA MET A 29 1.02 -11.38 16.37
C MET A 29 0.38 -10.18 17.10
N ALA A 30 0.55 -10.09 18.43
CA ALA A 30 -0.13 -9.09 19.23
C ALA A 30 0.19 -7.62 18.83
N PRO A 31 1.46 -7.24 18.56
CA PRO A 31 1.78 -5.90 18.04
C PRO A 31 1.13 -5.61 16.69
N ILE A 32 1.12 -6.58 15.78
CA ILE A 32 0.51 -6.44 14.44
C ILE A 32 -0.99 -6.18 14.59
N VAL A 33 -1.69 -7.00 15.38
CA VAL A 33 -3.13 -6.86 15.63
C VAL A 33 -3.46 -5.51 16.28
N ARG A 34 -2.61 -5.01 17.18
CA ARG A 34 -2.78 -3.69 17.81
C ARG A 34 -2.76 -2.57 16.78
N VAL A 35 -1.78 -2.58 15.86
CA VAL A 35 -1.68 -1.60 14.77
C VAL A 35 -2.87 -1.73 13.81
N MET A 36 -3.33 -2.95 13.53
CA MET A 36 -4.51 -3.15 12.69
C MET A 36 -5.77 -2.56 13.35
N LYS A 37 -6.01 -2.85 14.63
CA LYS A 37 -7.17 -2.35 15.37
C LYS A 37 -7.18 -0.82 15.51
N SER A 38 -6.02 -0.17 15.62
CA SER A 38 -5.95 1.30 15.67
C SER A 38 -6.32 1.98 14.35
N ASN A 39 -6.36 1.23 13.24
CA ASN A 39 -6.66 1.74 11.90
C ASN A 39 -7.96 1.16 11.32
N LEU A 40 -8.68 0.33 12.09
CA LEU A 40 -9.96 -0.26 11.70
C LEU A 40 -11.06 0.30 12.61
N ASP A 41 -12.30 0.28 12.12
CA ASP A 41 -13.45 0.65 12.94
C ASP A 41 -13.58 -0.28 14.15
N ALA A 42 -13.99 0.27 15.29
CA ALA A 42 -14.02 -0.46 16.58
C ALA A 42 -14.87 -1.75 16.56
N HIS A 43 -15.88 -1.82 15.70
CA HIS A 43 -16.77 -2.97 15.56
C HIS A 43 -16.23 -4.08 14.63
N LYS A 44 -15.07 -3.88 13.98
CA LYS A 44 -14.52 -4.85 13.03
C LYS A 44 -13.69 -5.92 13.74
N LEU A 45 -14.06 -7.17 13.52
CA LEU A 45 -13.31 -8.35 13.96
C LEU A 45 -12.32 -8.80 12.87
N ILE A 46 -11.10 -9.16 13.29
CA ILE A 46 -10.04 -9.62 12.40
C ILE A 46 -9.96 -11.15 12.52
N ARG A 47 -10.19 -11.88 11.43
CA ARG A 47 -10.10 -13.36 11.41
C ARG A 47 -8.65 -13.84 11.53
N LYS A 48 -8.40 -15.01 12.14
CA LYS A 48 -7.06 -15.65 12.30
C LYS A 48 -6.25 -15.64 11.00
N GLN A 49 -6.85 -16.09 9.89
CA GLN A 49 -6.20 -16.10 8.57
C GLN A 49 -5.69 -14.73 8.11
N VAL A 50 -6.41 -13.64 8.41
CA VAL A 50 -5.99 -12.29 8.02
C VAL A 50 -4.80 -11.84 8.86
N LYS A 51 -4.81 -12.17 10.16
CA LYS A 51 -3.67 -11.91 11.07
C LYS A 51 -2.41 -12.62 10.57
N GLU A 52 -2.53 -13.89 10.20
CA GLU A 52 -1.43 -14.71 9.64
C GLU A 52 -0.92 -14.17 8.30
N GLN A 53 -1.81 -13.83 7.37
CA GLN A 53 -1.42 -13.27 6.07
C GLN A 53 -0.73 -11.91 6.23
N MET A 54 -1.20 -11.06 7.15
CA MET A 54 -0.55 -9.79 7.46
C MET A 54 0.88 -10.02 7.97
N ASN A 55 1.07 -11.00 8.85
CA ASN A 55 2.39 -11.35 9.38
C ASN A 55 3.37 -11.77 8.27
N LEU A 56 2.93 -12.70 7.40
CA LEU A 56 3.74 -13.17 6.27
C LEU A 56 4.03 -12.04 5.27
N TRP A 57 3.06 -11.15 5.04
CA TRP A 57 3.25 -10.00 4.16
C TRP A 57 4.28 -9.00 4.70
N LEU A 58 4.21 -8.68 6.00
CA LEU A 58 5.23 -7.87 6.66
C LEU A 58 6.61 -8.52 6.56
N ALA A 59 6.68 -9.85 6.67
CA ALA A 59 7.95 -10.59 6.55
C ALA A 59 8.52 -10.50 5.14
N LYS A 60 7.64 -10.60 4.13
CA LYS A 60 8.01 -10.38 2.73
C LYS A 60 8.57 -8.98 2.50
N ILE A 61 7.89 -7.93 3.00
CA ILE A 61 8.39 -6.55 2.86
C ILE A 61 9.75 -6.39 3.54
N CYS A 62 9.89 -6.87 4.78
CA CYS A 62 11.15 -6.82 5.51
C CYS A 62 12.27 -7.52 4.71
N SER A 63 11.99 -8.70 4.14
CA SER A 63 12.95 -9.40 3.27
C SER A 63 13.30 -8.59 2.02
N GLU A 64 12.35 -7.94 1.38
CA GLU A 64 12.60 -7.18 0.15
C GLU A 64 13.40 -5.91 0.42
N VAL A 65 13.08 -5.17 1.49
CA VAL A 65 13.86 -4.01 1.94
C VAL A 65 15.27 -4.44 2.33
N SER A 66 15.42 -5.58 3.02
CA SER A 66 16.74 -6.10 3.41
C SER A 66 17.59 -6.47 2.20
N LYS A 67 17.00 -7.09 1.16
CA LYS A 67 17.70 -7.39 -0.10
C LYS A 67 18.14 -6.13 -0.82
N GLU A 68 17.31 -5.09 -0.83
CA GLU A 68 17.63 -3.80 -1.42
C GLU A 68 18.80 -3.13 -0.69
N MET A 69 18.77 -3.08 0.64
CA MET A 69 19.89 -2.56 1.42
C MET A 69 21.18 -3.35 1.19
N ASN A 70 21.09 -4.67 0.99
CA ASN A 70 22.25 -5.52 0.72
C ASN A 70 22.91 -5.30 -0.65
N ILE A 71 22.31 -4.51 -1.55
CA ILE A 71 22.95 -4.14 -2.83
C ILE A 71 24.14 -3.20 -2.57
N SER A 72 24.11 -2.44 -1.48
CA SER A 72 25.18 -1.53 -1.10
C SER A 72 26.51 -2.28 -0.90
N PRO A 73 27.63 -1.79 -1.45
CA PRO A 73 28.94 -2.41 -1.28
C PRO A 73 29.53 -2.16 0.13
N TYR A 74 28.89 -1.33 0.94
CA TYR A 74 29.34 -1.00 2.29
C TYR A 74 28.93 -2.09 3.29
N PRO A 75 29.81 -2.43 4.25
CA PRO A 75 29.52 -3.48 5.23
C PRO A 75 28.49 -3.06 6.30
N THR A 76 28.17 -1.76 6.39
CA THR A 76 27.23 -1.20 7.37
C THR A 76 25.96 -0.73 6.67
N VAL A 77 24.81 -1.03 7.28
CA VAL A 77 23.50 -0.58 6.82
C VAL A 77 23.08 0.62 7.66
N ASP A 78 23.14 1.82 7.06
CA ASP A 78 22.82 3.07 7.72
C ASP A 78 21.40 3.57 7.39
N VAL A 79 20.89 4.53 8.18
CA VAL A 79 19.58 5.16 7.99
C VAL A 79 19.35 5.72 6.58
N PRO A 80 20.33 6.37 5.91
CA PRO A 80 20.15 6.82 4.52
C PRO A 80 19.86 5.66 3.54
N LEU A 81 20.54 4.52 3.72
CA LEU A 81 20.35 3.33 2.90
C LEU A 81 18.97 2.70 3.15
N PHE A 82 18.53 2.67 4.41
CA PHE A 82 17.17 2.26 4.76
C PHE A 82 16.11 3.15 4.12
N ARG A 83 16.24 4.48 4.21
CA ARG A 83 15.32 5.43 3.57
C ARG A 83 15.23 5.23 2.07
N GLN A 84 16.37 5.00 1.41
CA GLN A 84 16.40 4.69 -0.01
C GLN A 84 15.66 3.38 -0.31
N ALA A 85 15.87 2.34 0.49
CA ALA A 85 15.26 1.03 0.27
C ALA A 85 13.73 1.00 0.47
N ILE A 86 13.19 1.84 1.36
CA ILE A 86 11.73 1.94 1.60
C ILE A 86 11.02 2.92 0.67
N GLN A 87 11.74 3.75 -0.08
CA GLN A 87 11.17 4.83 -0.90
C GLN A 87 10.07 4.34 -1.86
N LYS A 88 10.20 3.12 -2.40
CA LYS A 88 9.20 2.49 -3.28
C LYS A 88 7.86 2.21 -2.59
N TYR A 89 7.84 2.12 -1.26
CA TYR A 89 6.64 1.88 -0.46
C TYR A 89 6.03 3.18 0.08
N GLU A 90 6.85 4.20 0.36
CA GLU A 90 6.36 5.50 0.85
C GLU A 90 5.79 6.37 -0.27
N ASN A 91 6.38 6.33 -1.47
CA ASN A 91 6.04 7.27 -2.54
C ASN A 91 5.08 6.69 -3.59
N VAL A 92 4.33 5.61 -3.29
CA VAL A 92 3.48 4.93 -4.30
C VAL A 92 2.42 5.86 -4.88
N GLU A 93 1.75 6.66 -4.05
CA GLU A 93 0.74 7.61 -4.53
C GLU A 93 1.34 8.78 -5.32
N GLU A 94 2.48 9.29 -4.87
CA GLU A 94 3.19 10.36 -5.57
C GLU A 94 3.69 9.88 -6.93
N LEU A 95 4.28 8.68 -6.98
CA LEU A 95 4.73 8.04 -8.21
C LEU A 95 3.57 7.79 -9.19
N LYS A 96 2.39 7.43 -8.67
CA LYS A 96 1.19 7.27 -9.49
C LYS A 96 0.73 8.60 -10.09
N ARG A 97 0.70 9.68 -9.29
CA ARG A 97 0.37 11.04 -9.79
C ARG A 97 1.39 11.53 -10.81
N GLU A 98 2.68 11.29 -10.56
CA GLU A 98 3.74 11.72 -11.46
C GLU A 98 3.70 10.96 -12.79
N LYS A 99 3.39 9.65 -12.75
CA LYS A 99 3.10 8.86 -13.95
C LYS A 99 1.95 9.47 -14.76
N GLU A 100 0.83 9.80 -14.11
CA GLU A 100 -0.32 10.43 -14.78
C GLU A 100 0.07 11.78 -15.43
N ARG A 101 0.82 12.63 -14.70
CA ARG A 101 1.34 13.90 -15.22
C ARG A 101 2.21 13.70 -16.48
N ILE A 102 3.13 12.74 -16.44
CA ILE A 102 4.02 12.42 -17.56
C ILE A 102 3.25 11.94 -18.79
N VAL A 103 2.22 11.10 -18.59
CA VAL A 103 1.36 10.62 -19.68
C VAL A 103 0.61 11.78 -20.34
N VAL A 104 0.04 12.70 -19.55
CA VAL A 104 -0.65 13.89 -20.08
C VAL A 104 0.32 14.77 -20.88
N ALA A 105 1.53 14.98 -20.37
CA ALA A 105 2.55 15.75 -21.08
C ALA A 105 2.93 15.11 -22.43
N MET A 106 3.11 13.79 -22.47
CA MET A 106 3.38 13.06 -23.72
C MET A 106 2.23 13.15 -24.72
N GLN A 107 0.98 13.06 -24.25
CA GLN A 107 -0.19 13.22 -25.11
C GLN A 107 -0.25 14.61 -25.74
N LYS A 108 0.08 15.65 -24.97
CA LYS A 108 0.16 17.02 -25.49
C LYS A 108 1.21 17.16 -26.58
N ILE A 109 2.42 16.66 -26.34
CA ILE A 109 3.51 16.68 -27.34
C ILE A 109 3.07 15.98 -28.62
N LYS A 110 2.42 14.82 -28.50
CA LYS A 110 1.88 14.11 -29.68
C LYS A 110 0.89 14.98 -30.46
N LEU A 111 -0.03 15.64 -29.76
CA LEU A 111 -1.05 16.49 -30.38
C LEU A 111 -0.44 17.71 -31.08
N ASP A 112 0.63 18.26 -30.50
CA ASP A 112 1.42 19.32 -31.11
C ASP A 112 2.11 18.80 -32.39
N CYS A 113 2.72 17.60 -32.36
CA CYS A 113 3.29 16.95 -33.54
C CYS A 113 2.23 16.69 -34.63
N ASP A 114 1.06 16.17 -34.27
CA ASP A 114 -0.04 15.89 -35.21
C ASP A 114 -0.57 17.18 -35.86
N SER A 115 -0.49 18.32 -35.16
CA SER A 115 -0.86 19.63 -35.69
C SER A 115 0.19 20.14 -36.67
N LEU A 116 1.48 20.04 -36.34
CA LEU A 116 2.59 20.40 -37.25
C LEU A 116 2.56 19.56 -38.53
N ILE A 117 2.23 18.28 -38.44
CA ILE A 117 2.08 17.39 -39.62
C ILE A 117 0.95 17.88 -40.53
N ARG A 118 -0.22 18.24 -39.96
CA ARG A 118 -1.34 18.79 -40.73
C ARG A 118 -1.00 20.10 -41.40
N ASP A 119 -0.36 21.02 -40.67
CA ASP A 119 0.05 22.32 -41.21
C ASP A 119 1.03 22.18 -42.38
N LEU A 120 1.93 21.20 -42.32
CA LEU A 120 2.82 20.88 -43.45
C LEU A 120 2.02 20.30 -44.62
N GLY A 121 1.13 19.33 -44.39
CA GLY A 121 0.28 18.77 -45.44
C GLY A 121 -0.49 19.83 -46.21
N HIS A 122 -1.17 20.75 -45.50
CA HIS A 122 -1.89 21.85 -46.13
C HIS A 122 -0.99 22.77 -46.98
N LYS A 123 0.25 23.03 -46.56
CA LYS A 123 1.18 23.88 -47.32
C LYS A 123 1.69 23.22 -48.61
N PHE A 124 1.70 21.89 -48.69
CA PHE A 124 2.15 21.16 -49.88
C PHE A 124 1.00 20.80 -50.83
N ASP A 125 -0.26 20.85 -50.37
CA ASP A 125 -1.45 20.58 -51.20
C ASP A 125 -2.00 21.85 -51.91
N ASP A 126 -1.55 23.05 -51.52
CA ASP A 126 -1.95 24.35 -52.09
C ASP A 126 -0.98 24.91 -53.17
N GLU A 127 0.01 24.13 -53.62
CA GLU A 127 0.89 24.41 -54.80
C GLU A 127 0.53 23.51 -56.00
#